data_AF-A0A832K810-F1
#
_entry.id   AF-A0A832K810-F1
#
_cell.length_a   1.000
_cell.length_b   1.000
_cell.length_c   1.000
_cell.angle_alpha   90.00
_cell.angle_beta   90.00
_cell.angle_gamma   90.00
#
_symmetry.space_group_name_H-M   'P 1'
#
loop_
_entity.id
_entity.type
_entity.pdbx_description
1 polymer ?
#
loop_
_entity_poly.entity_id
_entity_poly.type
_entity_poly.pdbx_seq_one_letter_code
_entity_poly.pdbx_strand_id
1 'polypeptide(L)'
;MAIEWEPTYWDEFRAYIRAKDALGLPICTLGLLKRKGEIPEDLKRVTLESLKSAREELDNSRFRTYLSGLLSRTLPSKVTEKLIPNIDVAIRILEGEKPLTENLYEDLTRFFLTAFNKLVKECRPLEEKVLGRARSSTTYYP
;
A
#
# COMPACT_ATOMS: atom_id res chain seq x y z
N MET A 1 -10.84 -2.48 -31.49
CA MET A 1 -9.56 -3.09 -31.08
C MET A 1 -9.76 -3.74 -29.73
N ALA A 2 -9.50 -5.05 -29.62
CA ALA A 2 -9.36 -5.67 -28.31
C ALA A 2 -8.13 -5.04 -27.64
N ILE A 3 -8.28 -4.57 -26.40
CA ILE A 3 -7.14 -4.16 -25.59
C ILE A 3 -6.36 -5.45 -25.31
N GLU A 4 -5.27 -5.67 -26.03
CA GLU A 4 -4.32 -6.74 -25.70
C GLU A 4 -3.68 -6.37 -24.36
N TRP A 5 -4.25 -6.89 -23.28
CA TRP A 5 -3.66 -6.78 -21.96
C TRP A 5 -2.43 -7.68 -21.93
N GLU A 6 -1.23 -7.11 -22.08
CA GLU A 6 -0.03 -7.88 -21.75
C GLU A 6 -0.17 -8.37 -20.29
N PRO A 7 -0.05 -9.69 -20.01
CA PRO A 7 -0.28 -10.27 -18.69
C PRO A 7 0.46 -9.54 -17.55
N THR A 8 1.62 -8.98 -17.88
CA THR A 8 2.52 -8.22 -17.01
C THR A 8 1.85 -6.99 -16.36
N TYR A 9 0.96 -6.28 -17.05
CA TYR A 9 0.30 -5.08 -16.47
C TYR A 9 -0.71 -5.43 -15.39
N TRP A 10 -1.36 -6.60 -15.50
CA TRP A 10 -2.33 -7.04 -14.50
C TRP A 10 -1.63 -7.40 -13.19
N ASP A 11 -0.49 -8.08 -13.26
CA ASP A 11 0.28 -8.41 -12.06
C ASP A 11 0.85 -7.17 -11.37
N GLU A 12 1.35 -6.19 -12.16
CA GLU A 12 1.76 -4.89 -11.62
C GLU A 12 0.60 -4.13 -10.97
N PHE A 13 -0.58 -4.14 -11.58
CA PHE A 13 -1.76 -3.47 -11.02
C PHE A 13 -2.28 -4.17 -9.76
N ARG A 14 -2.27 -5.51 -9.71
CA ARG A 14 -2.59 -6.27 -8.50
C ARG A 14 -1.62 -5.93 -7.38
N ALA A 15 -0.32 -5.87 -7.66
CA ALA A 15 0.68 -5.45 -6.69
C ALA A 15 0.44 -4.02 -6.21
N TYR A 16 0.05 -3.11 -7.10
CA TYR A 16 -0.32 -1.75 -6.74
C TYR A 16 -1.54 -1.69 -5.82
N ILE A 17 -2.62 -2.42 -6.11
CA ILE A 17 -3.82 -2.47 -5.25
C ILE A 17 -3.45 -3.01 -3.87
N ARG A 18 -2.65 -4.08 -3.80
CA ARG A 18 -2.21 -4.64 -2.52
C ARG A 18 -1.34 -3.67 -1.72
N ALA A 19 -0.42 -2.98 -2.38
CA ALA A 19 0.38 -1.93 -1.74
C ALA A 19 -0.50 -0.76 -1.25
N LYS A 20 -1.52 -0.39 -2.03
CA LYS A 20 -2.49 0.64 -1.67
C LYS A 20 -3.29 0.25 -0.43
N ASP A 21 -3.74 -1.00 -0.34
CA ASP A 21 -4.47 -1.51 0.82
C ASP A 21 -3.57 -1.58 2.07
N ALA A 22 -2.35 -2.09 1.92
CA ALA A 22 -1.39 -2.22 3.01
C ALA A 22 -0.95 -0.86 3.60
N LEU A 23 -1.02 0.21 2.81
CA LEU A 23 -0.71 1.57 3.26
C LEU A 23 -1.97 2.34 3.68
N GLY A 24 -3.11 2.14 3.00
CA GLY A 24 -4.33 2.91 3.19
C GLY A 24 -5.22 2.41 4.33
N LEU A 25 -5.42 1.09 4.45
CA LEU A 25 -6.26 0.50 5.49
C LEU A 25 -5.77 0.83 6.92
N PRO A 26 -4.45 0.82 7.22
CA PRO A 26 -3.97 1.21 8.54
C PRO A 26 -4.30 2.65 8.91
N ILE A 27 -4.27 3.60 7.96
CA ILE A 27 -4.62 5.01 8.21
C ILE A 27 -6.06 5.10 8.74
N CYS A 28 -7.00 4.46 8.05
CA CYS A 28 -8.41 4.43 8.44
C CYS A 28 -8.62 3.72 9.77
N THR A 29 -7.98 2.56 9.94
CA THR A 29 -8.16 1.68 11.09
C THR A 29 -7.61 2.29 12.37
N LEU A 30 -6.37 2.82 12.33
CA LEU A 30 -5.76 3.53 13.44
C LEU A 30 -6.53 4.82 13.77
N GLY A 31 -7.04 5.53 12.75
CA GLY A 31 -7.88 6.71 12.94
C GLY A 31 -9.18 6.42 13.69
N LEU A 32 -9.84 5.29 13.40
CA LEU A 32 -11.03 4.84 14.13
C LEU A 32 -10.70 4.45 15.56
N LEU A 33 -9.65 3.64 15.76
CA LEU A 33 -9.18 3.26 17.07
C LEU A 33 -8.87 4.48 17.94
N LYS A 34 -8.20 5.48 17.35
CA LYS A 34 -7.83 6.70 18.06
C LYS A 34 -9.03 7.54 18.48
N ARG A 35 -10.04 7.67 17.61
CA ARG A 35 -11.20 8.53 17.84
C ARG A 35 -12.30 7.88 18.68
N LYS A 36 -12.48 6.57 18.52
CA LYS A 36 -13.61 5.83 19.11
C LYS A 36 -13.18 4.82 20.18
N GLY A 37 -11.89 4.53 20.30
CA GLY A 37 -11.38 3.46 21.17
C GLY A 37 -11.66 2.04 20.65
N GLU A 38 -12.46 1.92 19.58
CA GLU A 38 -12.96 0.66 19.05
C GLU A 38 -12.90 0.66 17.51
N ILE A 39 -12.74 -0.53 16.93
CA ILE A 39 -12.73 -0.76 15.49
C ILE A 39 -13.69 -1.92 15.20
N PRO A 40 -14.49 -1.87 14.11
CA PRO A 40 -15.24 -3.03 13.64
C PRO A 40 -14.32 -4.25 13.39
N GLU A 41 -14.72 -5.42 13.86
CA GLU A 41 -13.89 -6.64 13.80
C GLU A 41 -13.52 -7.01 12.36
N ASP A 42 -14.45 -6.86 11.41
CA ASP A 42 -14.18 -7.11 9.99
C ASP A 42 -13.08 -6.19 9.42
N LEU A 43 -13.11 -4.90 9.79
CA LEU A 43 -12.08 -3.96 9.36
C LEU A 43 -10.73 -4.29 9.99
N LYS A 44 -10.72 -4.62 11.29
CA LYS A 44 -9.50 -5.06 11.98
C LYS A 44 -8.90 -6.30 11.30
N ARG A 45 -9.72 -7.31 10.99
CA ARG A 45 -9.28 -8.53 10.30
C ARG A 45 -8.67 -8.23 8.93
N VAL A 46 -9.38 -7.50 8.08
CA VAL A 46 -8.93 -7.19 6.71
C VAL A 46 -7.63 -6.37 6.74
N THR A 47 -7.53 -5.39 7.63
CA THR A 47 -6.30 -4.59 7.79
C THR A 47 -5.13 -5.44 8.26
N LEU A 48 -5.34 -6.35 9.21
CA LEU A 48 -4.30 -7.28 9.68
C LEU A 48 -3.85 -8.25 8.59
N GLU A 49 -4.78 -8.83 7.83
CA GLU A 49 -4.46 -9.71 6.71
C GLU A 49 -3.62 -9.00 5.65
N SER A 50 -4.01 -7.78 5.28
CA SER A 50 -3.28 -6.96 4.31
C SER A 50 -1.87 -6.61 4.80
N LEU A 51 -1.73 -6.18 6.06
CA LEU A 51 -0.44 -5.86 6.67
C LEU A 51 0.47 -7.09 6.78
N LYS A 52 -0.04 -8.23 7.25
CA LYS A 52 0.75 -9.47 7.40
C LYS A 52 1.21 -9.99 6.05
N SER A 53 0.33 -9.98 5.05
CA SER A 53 0.66 -10.37 3.68
C SER A 53 1.74 -9.46 3.07
N ALA A 54 1.61 -8.13 3.25
CA ALA A 54 2.62 -7.19 2.78
C ALA A 54 3.97 -7.38 3.51
N ARG A 55 3.95 -7.59 4.83
CA ARG A 55 5.13 -7.88 5.63
C ARG A 55 5.89 -9.08 5.09
N GLU A 56 5.20 -10.21 4.92
CA GLU A 56 5.79 -11.47 4.45
C GLU A 56 6.46 -11.31 3.07
N GLU A 57 5.84 -10.57 2.16
CA GLU A 57 6.42 -10.32 0.84
C GLU A 57 7.61 -9.37 0.83
N LEU A 58 7.66 -8.42 1.76
CA LEU A 58 8.79 -7.51 1.91
C LEU A 58 9.98 -8.16 2.60
N ASP A 59 9.72 -9.09 3.52
CA ASP A 59 10.74 -9.85 4.25
C ASP A 59 11.42 -10.91 3.36
N ASN A 60 10.71 -11.38 2.32
CA ASN A 60 11.19 -12.34 1.31
C ASN A 60 12.21 -11.74 0.33
N SER A 61 13.29 -11.16 0.84
CA SER A 61 14.42 -10.54 0.13
C SER A 61 15.08 -11.40 -0.97
N ARG A 62 14.86 -12.72 -0.96
CA ARG A 62 15.33 -13.66 -2.00
C ARG A 62 14.54 -13.62 -3.30
N PHE A 63 13.29 -13.14 -3.27
CA PHE A 63 12.46 -13.00 -4.46
C PHE A 63 12.00 -11.55 -4.54
N ARG A 64 12.43 -10.80 -5.56
CA ARG A 64 11.84 -9.49 -5.87
C ARG A 64 10.39 -9.70 -6.28
N THR A 65 9.50 -9.78 -5.30
CA THR A 65 8.06 -9.81 -5.52
C THR A 65 7.63 -8.53 -6.23
N TYR A 66 6.54 -8.59 -7.00
CA TYR A 66 6.01 -7.41 -7.67
C TYR A 66 5.73 -6.27 -6.68
N LEU A 67 5.29 -6.59 -5.46
CA LEU A 67 5.04 -5.61 -4.39
C LEU A 67 6.33 -4.94 -3.89
N SER A 68 7.36 -5.72 -3.56
CA SER A 68 8.64 -5.16 -3.08
C SER A 68 9.36 -4.37 -4.17
N GLY A 69 9.29 -4.84 -5.42
CA GLY A 69 9.81 -4.14 -6.59
C GLY A 69 9.09 -2.81 -6.85
N LEU A 70 7.75 -2.80 -6.75
CA LEU A 70 6.95 -1.58 -6.90
C LEU A 70 7.28 -0.57 -5.81
N LEU A 71 7.21 -0.97 -4.54
CA LEU A 71 7.46 -0.08 -3.41
C LEU A 71 8.89 0.49 -3.44
N SER A 72 9.88 -0.32 -3.79
CA SER A 72 11.27 0.14 -3.89
C SER A 72 11.52 1.13 -5.03
N ARG A 73 10.78 1.01 -6.15
CA ARG A 73 10.84 1.96 -7.26
C ARG A 73 10.12 3.27 -6.95
N THR A 74 9.04 3.19 -6.18
CA THR A 74 8.12 4.30 -5.96
C THR A 74 8.49 5.14 -4.74
N LEU A 75 8.98 4.50 -3.68
CA LEU A 75 9.27 5.15 -2.41
C LEU A 75 10.76 5.49 -2.27
N PRO A 76 11.10 6.63 -1.62
CA PRO A 76 12.49 6.94 -1.27
C PRO A 76 13.09 5.86 -0.35
N SER A 77 14.39 5.57 -0.47
CA SER A 77 15.09 4.57 0.37
C SER A 77 14.77 4.69 1.86
N LYS A 78 14.81 5.91 2.41
CA LYS A 78 14.49 6.20 3.82
C LYS A 78 13.07 5.79 4.24
N VAL A 79 12.11 5.78 3.30
CA VAL A 79 10.73 5.35 3.53
C VAL A 79 10.65 3.82 3.44
N THR A 80 11.30 3.22 2.44
CA THR A 80 11.38 1.78 2.24
C THR A 80 12.01 1.07 3.44
N GLU A 81 13.10 1.60 4.00
CA GLU A 81 13.76 1.09 5.21
C GLU A 81 12.85 1.09 6.45
N LYS A 82 11.92 2.04 6.52
CA LYS A 82 10.97 2.17 7.63
C LYS A 82 9.67 1.41 7.42
N LEU A 83 9.50 0.77 6.27
CA LEU A 83 8.23 0.16 5.88
C LEU A 83 7.91 -1.07 6.73
N ILE A 84 8.84 -2.03 6.82
CA ILE A 84 8.70 -3.21 7.67
C ILE A 84 8.54 -2.82 9.15
N PRO A 85 9.40 -1.98 9.76
CA PRO A 85 9.24 -1.56 11.15
C PRO A 85 7.87 -0.91 11.45
N ASN A 86 7.36 -0.05 10.56
CA ASN A 86 6.07 0.59 10.77
C ASN A 86 4.88 -0.35 10.57
N ILE A 87 4.99 -1.31 9.64
CA ILE A 87 4.00 -2.38 9.48
C ILE A 87 3.96 -3.24 10.75
N ASP A 88 5.11 -3.65 11.29
CA ASP A 88 5.19 -4.46 12.51
C ASP A 88 4.57 -3.72 13.70
N VAL A 89 4.84 -2.42 13.83
CA VAL A 89 4.22 -1.61 14.87
C VAL A 89 2.71 -1.53 14.69
N ALA A 90 2.21 -1.33 13.48
CA ALA A 90 0.77 -1.28 13.21
C ALA A 90 0.08 -2.61 13.53
N ILE A 91 0.68 -3.74 13.15
CA ILE A 91 0.19 -5.09 13.48
C ILE A 91 0.04 -5.26 14.99
N ARG A 92 1.11 -4.97 15.74
CA ARG A 92 1.12 -5.11 17.21
C ARG A 92 0.07 -4.23 17.90
N ILE A 93 -0.20 -3.04 17.36
CA ILE A 93 -1.26 -2.17 17.88
C ILE A 93 -2.63 -2.79 17.65
N LEU A 94 -2.89 -3.28 16.43
CA LEU A 94 -4.19 -3.86 16.08
C LEU A 94 -4.44 -5.20 16.80
N GLU A 95 -3.39 -5.96 17.10
CA GLU A 95 -3.46 -7.18 17.92
C GLU A 95 -3.63 -6.89 19.41
N GLY A 96 -3.46 -5.63 19.85
CA GLY A 96 -3.56 -5.23 21.25
C GLY A 96 -2.29 -5.48 22.07
N GLU A 97 -1.20 -5.88 21.43
CA GLU A 97 0.11 -6.10 22.06
C GLU A 97 0.85 -4.79 22.37
N LYS A 98 0.43 -3.69 21.77
CA LYS A 98 1.02 -2.36 21.96
C LYS A 98 -0.06 -1.28 22.03
N PRO A 99 -0.05 -0.40 23.04
CA PRO A 99 -1.00 0.71 23.10
C PRO A 99 -0.73 1.76 22.02
N LEU A 100 -1.79 2.34 21.46
CA LEU A 100 -1.71 3.46 20.52
C LEU A 100 -1.63 4.79 21.28
N THR A 101 -0.42 5.32 21.46
CA THR A 101 -0.21 6.67 22.00
C THR A 101 -0.43 7.75 20.95
N GLU A 102 -0.62 9.02 21.35
CA GLU A 102 -0.80 10.15 20.42
C GLU A 102 0.38 10.27 19.45
N ASN A 103 1.60 10.33 19.98
CA ASN A 103 2.81 10.46 19.16
C ASN A 103 2.94 9.30 18.16
N LEU A 104 2.63 8.07 18.60
CA LEU A 104 2.71 6.89 17.75
C LEU A 104 1.65 6.91 16.65
N TYR A 105 0.44 7.38 16.97
CA TYR A 105 -0.62 7.58 15.99
C TYR A 105 -0.22 8.61 14.93
N GLU A 106 0.29 9.77 15.34
CA GLU A 106 0.73 10.81 14.42
C GLU A 106 1.87 10.35 13.52
N ASP A 107 2.88 9.68 14.08
CA ASP A 107 4.05 9.20 13.35
C ASP A 107 3.66 8.13 12.31
N LEU A 108 2.88 7.12 12.72
CA LEU A 108 2.42 6.07 11.82
C LEU A 108 1.52 6.63 10.72
N THR A 109 0.54 7.47 11.09
CA THR A 109 -0.39 8.06 10.12
C THR A 109 0.35 8.92 9.11
N ARG A 110 1.29 9.75 9.56
CA ARG A 110 2.13 10.57 8.68
C ARG A 110 2.98 9.70 7.76
N PHE A 111 3.58 8.64 8.27
CA PHE A 111 4.36 7.70 7.48
C PHE A 111 3.51 7.03 6.39
N PHE A 112 2.42 6.37 6.77
CA PHE A 112 1.54 5.66 5.84
C PHE A 112 0.93 6.60 4.82
N LEU A 113 0.47 7.78 5.23
CA LEU A 113 -0.10 8.77 4.31
C LEU A 113 0.92 9.28 3.31
N THR A 114 2.15 9.53 3.74
CA THR A 114 3.24 9.98 2.85
C THR A 114 3.56 8.89 1.81
N ALA A 115 3.71 7.64 2.25
CA ALA A 115 3.96 6.51 1.36
C ALA A 115 2.79 6.28 0.40
N PHE A 116 1.55 6.32 0.90
CA PHE A 116 0.33 6.16 0.12
C PHE A 116 0.21 7.22 -0.98
N ASN A 117 0.35 8.50 -0.63
CA ASN A 117 0.25 9.59 -1.59
C ASN A 117 1.32 9.49 -2.69
N LYS A 118 2.53 9.07 -2.32
CA LYS A 118 3.60 8.83 -3.29
C LYS A 118 3.26 7.65 -4.20
N LEU A 119 2.77 6.55 -3.63
CA LEU A 119 2.34 5.37 -4.38
C LEU A 119 1.27 5.71 -5.42
N VAL A 120 0.18 6.35 -5.00
CA VAL A 120 -0.93 6.75 -5.88
C VAL A 120 -0.44 7.69 -6.97
N LYS A 121 0.40 8.67 -6.65
CA LYS A 121 0.93 9.62 -7.63
C LYS A 121 1.74 8.92 -8.73
N GLU A 122 2.65 8.02 -8.36
CA GLU A 122 3.51 7.33 -9.32
C GLU A 122 2.77 6.23 -10.10
N CYS A 123 1.74 5.61 -9.51
CA CYS A 123 0.97 4.55 -10.15
C CYS A 123 -0.26 5.04 -10.92
N ARG A 124 -0.56 6.35 -10.89
CA ARG A 124 -1.68 6.94 -11.64
C ARG A 124 -1.68 6.59 -13.13
N PRO A 125 -0.55 6.61 -13.87
CA PRO A 125 -0.53 6.18 -15.26
C PRO A 125 -0.91 4.71 -15.44
N LEU A 126 -0.55 3.84 -14.49
CA LEU A 126 -0.94 2.43 -14.49
C LEU A 126 -2.45 2.28 -14.24
N GLU A 127 -3.02 3.00 -13.26
CA GLU A 127 -4.47 3.03 -13.04
C GLU A 127 -5.23 3.51 -14.28
N GLU A 128 -4.79 4.59 -14.91
CA GLU A 128 -5.43 5.16 -16.10
C GLU A 128 -5.37 4.20 -17.30
N LYS A 129 -4.24 3.50 -17.48
CA LYS A 129 -4.12 2.41 -18.47
C LYS A 129 -5.07 1.27 -18.17
N VAL A 130 -5.14 0.79 -16.93
CA VAL A 130 -5.99 -0.35 -16.51
C VAL A 130 -7.49 -0.05 -16.62
N LEU A 131 -7.89 1.18 -16.32
CA LEU A 131 -9.29 1.59 -16.42
C LEU A 131 -9.71 1.92 -17.86
N GLY A 132 -8.86 1.70 -18.86
CA GLY A 132 -9.12 2.10 -20.25
C GLY A 132 -9.28 3.61 -20.43
N ARG A 133 -8.76 4.39 -19.47
CA ARG A 133 -8.81 5.87 -19.44
C ARG A 133 -7.55 6.52 -19.99
N ALA A 134 -6.61 5.73 -20.51
CA ALA A 134 -5.59 6.27 -21.38
C ALA A 134 -6.32 7.02 -22.50
N ARG A 135 -6.29 8.35 -22.45
CA ARG A 135 -6.34 9.12 -23.69
C ARG A 135 -5.25 8.47 -24.53
N SER A 136 -5.66 7.74 -25.55
CA SER A 136 -4.78 7.36 -26.64
C SER A 136 -3.89 8.57 -26.88
N SER A 137 -2.58 8.42 -26.71
CA SER A 137 -1.69 9.30 -27.44
C SER A 137 -2.21 9.24 -28.86
N THR A 138 -2.59 10.38 -29.42
CA THR A 138 -2.64 10.54 -30.87
C THR A 138 -1.25 10.14 -31.37
N THR A 139 -1.08 8.85 -31.63
CA THR A 139 0.07 8.28 -32.32
C THR A 139 -0.18 8.67 -33.77
N TYR A 140 0.15 9.92 -34.08
CA TYR A 140 0.34 10.36 -35.43
C TYR A 140 1.69 9.77 -35.85
N TYR A 141 1.66 8.73 -36.67
CA TYR A 141 2.82 8.21 -37.41
C TYR A 141 2.30 7.43 -38.63
N PRO A 142 2.84 7.70 -39.82
CA PRO A 142 2.87 8.97 -40.56
C PRO A 142 1.54 9.26 -41.29
#